data_AF-A0A3E0GY17-F1
#
_entry.id   AF-A0A3E0GY17-F1
#
_cell.length_a   1.000
_cell.length_b   1.000
_cell.length_c   1.000
_cell.angle_alpha   90.00
_cell.angle_beta   90.00
_cell.angle_gamma   90.00
#
_symmetry.space_group_name_H-M   'P 1'
#
loop_
_entity.id
_entity.type
_entity.pdbx_description
1 polymer ?
#
loop_
_entity_poly.entity_id
_entity_poly.type
_entity_poly.pdbx_seq_one_letter_code
_entity_poly.pdbx_strand_id
1 'polypeptide(L)'
;MGEKNAESEPAPNSPRAIGAEDLVTFTEIARRVVEQKLAPSMSQQRVSRLAASDPDWPVPREDWIRVGRAWLVPWQPIQTYFKNRRPQAGRPPRDKTAADPATPV
;
A
#
# COMPACT_ATOMS: atom_id res chain seq x y z
N MET A 1 33.77 -37.59 -19.52
CA MET A 1 34.19 -36.18 -19.39
C MET A 1 33.27 -35.40 -20.30
N GLY A 2 32.36 -34.54 -19.87
CA GLY A 2 32.26 -33.84 -18.60
C GLY A 2 32.13 -32.35 -18.89
N GLU A 3 31.08 -31.94 -19.62
CA GLU A 3 30.78 -30.52 -19.82
C GLU A 3 29.29 -30.30 -19.60
N LYS A 4 29.00 -30.05 -18.33
CA LYS A 4 27.73 -29.54 -17.83
C LYS A 4 27.68 -28.06 -18.24
N ASN A 5 26.96 -27.73 -19.31
CA ASN A 5 26.56 -26.34 -19.54
C ASN A 5 25.39 -26.03 -18.59
N ALA A 6 25.75 -25.72 -17.35
CA ALA A 6 24.92 -25.04 -16.38
C ALA A 6 25.36 -23.58 -16.40
N GLU A 7 24.66 -22.75 -17.18
CA GLU A 7 24.84 -21.30 -17.24
C GLU A 7 23.61 -20.78 -18.00
N SER A 8 22.63 -20.09 -17.44
CA SER A 8 22.45 -19.52 -16.12
C SER A 8 20.94 -19.47 -15.94
N GLU A 9 20.42 -19.96 -14.82
CA GLU A 9 19.09 -19.52 -14.34
C GLU A 9 19.03 -18.00 -14.46
N PRO A 10 18.00 -17.38 -15.07
CA PRO A 10 17.82 -15.96 -14.87
C PRO A 10 17.58 -15.76 -13.38
N ALA A 11 18.53 -15.11 -12.71
CA ALA A 11 18.50 -14.85 -11.29
C ALA A 11 17.09 -14.40 -10.84
N PRO A 12 16.52 -14.95 -9.74
CA PRO A 12 15.22 -14.53 -9.24
C PRO A 12 15.20 -13.11 -8.62
N ASN A 13 16.22 -12.29 -8.88
CA ASN A 13 16.36 -10.92 -8.37
C ASN A 13 16.60 -9.89 -9.49
N SER A 14 16.02 -10.09 -10.67
CA SER A 14 15.65 -8.89 -11.43
C SER A 14 14.60 -8.14 -10.59
N PRO A 15 14.77 -6.84 -10.27
CA PRO A 15 13.68 -6.04 -9.73
C PRO A 15 12.58 -6.06 -10.81
N ARG A 16 11.68 -7.02 -10.63
CA ARG A 16 10.54 -7.38 -11.49
C ARG A 16 9.99 -6.07 -12.00
N ALA A 17 10.24 -5.75 -13.28
CA ALA A 17 9.91 -4.48 -13.93
C ALA A 17 8.72 -3.83 -13.22
N ILE A 18 9.02 -3.01 -12.20
CA ILE A 18 7.98 -2.41 -11.39
C ILE A 18 7.51 -1.32 -12.31
N GLY A 19 6.51 -1.64 -13.15
CA GLY A 19 6.20 -0.95 -14.40
C GLY A 19 6.65 0.51 -14.33
N ALA A 20 7.83 0.79 -14.92
CA ALA A 20 8.47 2.10 -14.82
C ALA A 20 7.58 3.23 -15.39
N GLU A 21 6.48 2.84 -16.00
CA GLU A 21 5.46 3.62 -16.67
C GLU A 21 4.49 4.32 -15.70
N ASP A 22 4.34 3.85 -14.45
CA ASP A 22 3.34 4.41 -13.51
C ASP A 22 3.96 4.83 -12.17
N LEU A 23 4.89 5.78 -12.29
CA LEU A 23 5.45 6.54 -11.18
C LEU A 23 4.49 7.65 -10.75
N VAL A 24 4.09 7.64 -9.48
CA VAL A 24 3.09 8.56 -8.94
C VAL A 24 3.63 9.31 -7.74
N THR A 25 3.14 10.53 -7.53
CA THR A 25 3.46 11.29 -6.32
C THR A 25 2.65 10.80 -5.13
N PHE A 26 3.04 11.15 -3.91
CA PHE A 26 2.24 10.86 -2.71
C PHE A 26 0.81 11.45 -2.78
N THR A 27 0.63 12.57 -3.47
CA THR A 27 -0.70 13.17 -3.69
C THR A 27 -1.54 12.30 -4.61
N GLU A 28 -0.97 11.83 -5.71
CA GLU A 28 -1.62 10.91 -6.65
C GLU A 28 -1.94 9.56 -5.99
N ILE A 29 -1.05 9.03 -5.14
CA ILE A 29 -1.33 7.84 -4.32
C ILE A 29 -2.57 8.08 -3.47
N ALA A 30 -2.62 9.19 -2.73
CA ALA A 30 -3.75 9.49 -1.86
C ALA A 30 -5.07 9.55 -2.65
N ARG A 31 -5.05 10.20 -3.81
CA ARG A 31 -6.20 10.29 -4.71
C ARG A 31 -6.63 8.91 -5.21
N ARG A 32 -5.70 8.13 -5.78
CA ARG A 32 -5.99 6.81 -6.37
C ARG A 32 -6.46 5.79 -5.34
N VAL A 33 -5.93 5.81 -4.11
CA VAL A 33 -6.37 4.92 -3.02
C VAL A 33 -7.82 5.20 -2.63
N VAL A 34 -8.25 6.46 -2.63
CA VAL A 34 -9.65 6.83 -2.37
C VAL A 34 -10.55 6.50 -3.56
N GLU A 35 -10.12 6.82 -4.79
CA GLU A 35 -10.85 6.49 -6.03
C GLU A 35 -11.08 4.98 -6.18
N GLN A 36 -10.08 4.17 -5.84
CA GLN A 36 -10.17 2.70 -5.87
C GLN A 36 -10.86 2.10 -4.63
N LYS A 37 -11.40 2.95 -3.72
CA LYS A 37 -12.07 2.55 -2.48
C LYS A 37 -11.20 1.65 -1.57
N LEU A 38 -9.88 1.78 -1.67
CA LEU A 38 -8.92 1.05 -0.83
C LEU A 38 -8.82 1.66 0.57
N ALA A 39 -9.08 2.97 0.69
CA ALA A 39 -9.26 3.64 1.97
C ALA A 39 -10.42 4.66 1.90
N PRO A 40 -11.16 4.89 3.00
CA PRO A 40 -12.27 5.85 3.01
C PRO A 40 -11.82 7.31 2.86
N SER A 41 -10.60 7.63 3.31
CA SER A 41 -9.98 8.94 3.13
C SER A 41 -8.46 8.81 3.23
N MET A 42 -7.75 9.47 2.33
CA MET A 42 -6.29 9.47 2.27
C MET A 42 -5.80 10.85 1.86
N SER A 43 -4.72 11.31 2.48
CA SER A 43 -4.10 12.61 2.20
C SER A 43 -2.61 12.43 2.00
N GLN A 44 -1.98 13.32 1.23
CA GLN A 44 -0.54 13.29 0.99
C GLN A 44 0.28 13.19 2.29
N GLN A 45 -0.07 13.95 3.32
CA GLN A 45 0.62 13.90 4.63
C GLN A 45 0.50 12.52 5.30
N ARG A 46 -0.67 11.88 5.20
CA ARG A 46 -0.91 10.54 5.74
C ARG A 46 -0.08 9.50 4.99
N VAL A 47 -0.02 9.58 3.66
CA VAL A 47 0.81 8.72 2.82
C VAL A 47 2.30 8.88 3.16
N SER A 48 2.78 10.13 3.28
CA SER A 48 4.16 10.41 3.67
C SER A 48 4.49 9.87 5.07
N ARG A 49 3.58 10.03 6.04
CA ARG A 49 3.74 9.47 7.38
C ARG A 49 3.78 7.95 7.37
N LEU A 50 2.94 7.29 6.57
CA LEU A 50 2.96 5.84 6.37
C LEU A 50 4.29 5.39 5.78
N ALA A 51 4.74 6.02 4.69
CA ALA A 51 6.03 5.71 4.08
C ALA A 51 7.23 5.89 5.03
N ALA A 52 7.10 6.72 6.07
CA ALA A 52 8.14 6.94 7.07
C ALA A 52 8.01 6.07 8.34
N SER A 53 6.80 5.67 8.73
CA SER A 53 6.53 5.01 10.02
C SER A 53 6.07 3.56 9.89
N ASP A 54 5.59 3.16 8.72
CA ASP A 54 5.00 1.85 8.48
C ASP A 54 6.09 0.88 7.99
N PRO A 55 6.44 -0.15 8.77
CA PRO A 55 7.47 -1.11 8.38
C PRO A 55 7.02 -2.05 7.26
N ASP A 56 5.71 -2.14 6.99
CA ASP A 56 5.12 -2.95 5.92
C ASP A 56 5.02 -2.17 4.60
N TRP A 57 5.52 -0.93 4.58
CA TRP A 57 5.54 -0.11 3.37
C TRP A 57 6.40 -0.75 2.27
N PRO A 58 5.84 -1.04 1.09
CA PRO A 58 6.48 -1.93 0.12
C PRO A 58 7.52 -1.25 -0.77
N VAL A 59 7.72 0.07 -0.66
CA VAL A 59 8.66 0.84 -1.49
C VAL A 59 9.74 1.47 -0.61
N PRO A 60 10.98 0.94 -0.60
CA PRO A 60 12.07 1.54 0.15
C PRO A 60 12.43 2.90 -0.44
N ARG A 61 13.05 3.77 0.37
CA ARG A 61 13.43 5.14 -0.03
C ARG A 61 14.38 5.19 -1.22
N GLU A 62 15.10 4.09 -1.47
CA GLU A 62 16.07 3.91 -2.54
C GLU A 62 15.39 3.90 -3.92
N ASP A 63 14.17 3.39 -3.99
CA ASP A 63 13.34 3.35 -5.20
C ASP A 63 12.55 4.64 -5.44
N TRP A 64 12.74 5.67 -4.60
CA TRP A 64 12.03 6.94 -4.75
C TRP A 64 12.77 7.83 -5.73
N ILE A 65 12.06 8.26 -6.78
CA ILE A 65 12.62 9.15 -7.80
C ILE A 65 12.26 10.58 -7.44
N ARG A 66 13.26 11.41 -7.16
CA ARG A 66 13.06 12.82 -6.88
C ARG A 66 12.86 13.59 -8.18
N VAL A 67 11.70 14.22 -8.35
CA VAL A 67 11.40 15.11 -9.46
C VAL A 67 11.10 16.51 -8.92
N GLY A 68 12.10 17.38 -9.02
CA GLY A 68 12.07 18.72 -8.43
C GLY A 68 11.91 18.68 -6.90
N ARG A 69 10.74 19.14 -6.43
CA ARG A 69 10.36 19.15 -5.00
C ARG A 69 9.48 17.95 -4.59
N ALA A 70 9.07 17.13 -5.55
CA ALA A 70 8.22 15.97 -5.30
C ALA A 70 9.03 14.67 -5.33
N TRP A 71 8.48 13.66 -4.67
CA TRP A 71 8.97 12.28 -4.73
C TRP A 71 7.95 11.47 -5.52
N LEU A 72 8.45 10.76 -6.53
CA LEU A 72 7.72 9.77 -7.29
C LEU A 72 8.06 8.40 -6.75
N VAL A 73 7.04 7.56 -6.62
CA VAL A 73 7.17 6.17 -6.20
C VAL A 73 6.33 5.28 -7.10
N PRO A 74 6.71 4.01 -7.29
CA PRO A 74 5.96 3.09 -8.11
C PRO A 74 4.57 2.81 -7.51
N TRP A 75 3.52 2.96 -8.32
CA TRP A 75 2.14 2.73 -7.86
C TRP A 75 1.82 1.26 -7.59
N GLN A 76 2.29 0.34 -8.45
CA GLN A 76 1.92 -1.09 -8.41
C GLN A 76 2.13 -1.75 -7.03
N PRO A 77 3.31 -1.63 -6.36
CA PRO A 77 3.50 -2.20 -5.02
C PRO A 77 2.62 -1.52 -3.97
N ILE A 78 2.47 -0.20 -4.06
CA ILE A 78 1.63 0.59 -3.17
C ILE A 78 0.16 0.16 -3.25
N GLN A 79 -0.34 -0.05 -4.46
CA GLN A 79 -1.70 -0.54 -4.70
C GLN A 79 -1.92 -1.90 -4.04
N THR A 80 -0.98 -2.84 -4.22
CA THR A 80 -1.06 -4.17 -3.60
C THR A 80 -1.05 -4.08 -2.08
N TYR A 81 -0.18 -3.23 -1.53
CA TYR A 81 -0.15 -2.95 -0.10
C TYR A 81 -1.49 -2.42 0.40
N PHE A 82 -2.08 -1.41 -0.23
CA PHE A 82 -3.39 -0.88 0.18
C PHE A 82 -4.55 -1.86 -0.05
N LYS A 83 -4.46 -2.76 -1.04
CA LYS A 83 -5.43 -3.86 -1.24
C LYS A 83 -5.36 -4.89 -0.12
N ASN A 84 -4.15 -5.28 0.28
CA ASN A 84 -3.92 -6.27 1.33
C ASN A 84 -4.18 -5.69 2.72
N ARG A 85 -3.92 -4.39 2.89
CA ARG A 85 -4.25 -3.62 4.07
C ARG A 85 -5.76 -3.45 4.13
N ARG A 86 -6.45 -4.48 4.64
CA ARG A 86 -7.86 -4.38 5.03
C ARG A 86 -8.02 -3.08 5.81
N PRO A 87 -9.01 -2.23 5.51
CA PRO A 87 -9.37 -1.16 6.43
C PRO A 87 -9.65 -1.87 7.74
N GLN A 88 -8.81 -1.64 8.74
CA GLN A 88 -9.04 -2.16 10.07
C GLN A 88 -10.38 -1.53 10.48
N ALA A 89 -11.45 -2.31 10.32
CA ALA A 89 -12.81 -1.97 10.71
C ALA A 89 -12.85 -2.00 12.24
N GLY A 90 -12.09 -1.10 12.85
CA GLY A 90 -12.03 -0.86 14.28
C GLY A 90 -13.19 0.02 14.72
N ARG A 91 -14.42 -0.36 14.35
CA ARG A 91 -15.64 -0.12 15.12
C ARG A 91 -16.83 -0.73 14.36
N PRO A 92 -17.46 -1.81 14.85
CA PRO A 92 -18.89 -1.93 14.59
C PRO A 92 -19.59 -0.66 15.11
N PRO A 93 -20.64 -0.16 14.44
CA PRO A 93 -21.50 0.84 15.06
C PRO A 93 -21.87 0.31 16.44
N ARG A 94 -21.66 1.14 17.47
CA ARG A 94 -22.11 0.82 18.82
C ARG A 94 -23.63 0.81 18.72
N ASP A 95 -24.18 -0.37 18.51
CA ASP A 95 -25.60 -0.61 18.42
C ASP A 95 -26.19 -0.17 19.76
N LYS A 96 -26.69 1.07 19.80
CA LYS A 96 -27.42 1.62 20.92
C LYS A 96 -28.88 1.19 20.71
N THR A 97 -29.12 -0.11 20.69
CA THR A 97 -30.47 -0.70 20.74
C THR A 97 -30.44 -1.96 21.61
N ALA A 98 -30.24 -1.70 22.89
CA ALA A 98 -30.92 -2.40 23.97
C ALA A 98 -31.33 -1.23 24.91
N ALA A 99 -32.43 -0.51 24.65
CA ALA A 99 -33.79 -1.01 24.69
C ALA A 99 -33.93 -2.02 25.83
N ASP A 100 -34.04 -1.44 27.02
CA ASP A 100 -34.77 -1.94 28.18
C ASP A 100 -35.89 -2.91 27.78
N PRO A 101 -35.90 -4.11 28.36
CA PRO A 101 -37.17 -4.61 28.84
C PRO A 101 -37.09 -4.76 30.35
N ALA A 102 -37.66 -3.78 31.05
CA ALA A 102 -38.50 -4.05 32.18
C ALA A 102 -39.26 -5.37 31.97
N THR A 103 -39.09 -6.32 32.88
CA THR A 103 -40.09 -7.34 33.17
C THR A 103 -39.97 -7.71 34.65
N PRO A 104 -41.11 -7.75 35.37
CA PRO A 104 -41.21 -7.77 36.82
C PRO A 104 -41.05 -9.17 37.41
N VAL A 105 -40.66 -9.23 38.70
CA VAL A 105 -41.10 -10.28 39.65
C VAL A 105 -41.34 -9.64 41.02
#